data_AF-A0A922YTA3-F1
#
_entry.id   AF-A0A922YTA3-F1
#
_cell.length_a   1.000
_cell.length_b   1.000
_cell.length_c   1.000
_cell.angle_alpha   90.00
_cell.angle_beta   90.00
_cell.angle_gamma   90.00
#
_symmetry.space_group_name_H-M   'P 1'
#
loop_
_entity.id
_entity.type
_entity.pdbx_description
1 polymer ?
#
loop_
_entity_poly.entity_id
_entity_poly.type
_entity_poly.pdbx_seq_one_letter_code
_entity_poly.pdbx_strand_id
1 'polypeptide(L)'
;LRATGAGYLQMLDFAVLSQVLPRLIGLSLYRLDINFRESAVIGIVGAGGIGATLNTAMDRYEFDTAAAIILVIIVIVMFAEYSSGWLRKRIQ
;
A
#
# COMPACT_ATOMS: atom_id res chain seq x y z
N LEU A 1 19.18 -14.74 -24.88
CA LEU A 1 18.09 -15.70 -24.59
C LEU A 1 17.61 -16.44 -25.84
N ARG A 2 17.13 -15.78 -26.91
CA ARG A 2 16.80 -16.50 -28.17
C ARG A 2 18.02 -17.15 -28.85
N ALA A 3 19.14 -16.42 -28.93
CA ALA A 3 20.38 -16.93 -29.53
C ALA A 3 21.07 -18.03 -28.68
N THR A 4 20.67 -18.23 -27.43
CA THR A 4 21.22 -19.25 -26.52
C THR A 4 20.33 -20.51 -26.46
N GLY A 5 19.32 -20.62 -27.33
CA GLY A 5 18.40 -21.78 -27.36
C GLY A 5 17.34 -21.80 -26.25
N ALA A 6 17.13 -20.70 -25.53
CA ALA A 6 16.18 -20.66 -24.42
C ALA A 6 14.71 -20.73 -24.92
N GLY A 7 13.92 -21.62 -24.30
CA GLY A 7 12.50 -21.80 -24.62
C GLY A 7 11.63 -20.58 -24.30
N TYR A 8 10.40 -20.55 -24.82
CA TYR A 8 9.48 -19.41 -24.67
C TYR A 8 9.22 -19.01 -23.20
N LEU A 9 8.99 -20.00 -22.32
CA LEU A 9 8.76 -19.78 -20.89
C LEU A 9 10.00 -19.22 -20.18
N GLN A 10 11.19 -19.70 -20.55
CA GLN A 10 12.46 -19.20 -20.02
C GLN A 10 12.71 -17.75 -20.43
N MET A 11 12.27 -17.37 -21.63
CA MET A 11 12.36 -15.99 -22.12
C MET A 11 11.37 -15.08 -21.40
N LEU A 12 10.16 -15.56 -21.12
CA LEU A 12 9.17 -14.81 -20.35
C LEU A 12 9.67 -14.51 -18.93
N ASP A 13 10.19 -15.51 -18.23
CA ASP A 13 10.60 -15.36 -16.84
C ASP A 13 11.88 -14.51 -16.70
N PHE A 14 12.92 -14.84 -17.47
CA PHE A 14 14.23 -14.19 -17.32
C PHE A 14 14.39 -12.90 -18.13
N ALA A 15 13.64 -12.71 -19.22
CA ALA A 15 13.73 -11.47 -20.02
C ALA A 15 12.63 -10.48 -19.66
N VAL A 16 11.37 -10.93 -19.63
CA VAL A 16 10.22 -10.03 -19.50
C VAL A 16 9.91 -9.78 -18.03
N LEU A 17 9.70 -10.85 -17.25
CA LEU A 17 9.29 -10.74 -15.85
C LEU A 17 10.31 -9.96 -15.03
N SER A 18 11.60 -10.26 -15.19
CA SER A 18 12.69 -9.54 -14.52
C SER A 18 12.72 -8.04 -14.84
N GLN A 19 12.24 -7.59 -15.99
CA GLN A 19 12.21 -6.18 -16.37
C GLN A 19 11.00 -5.43 -15.78
N VAL A 20 9.83 -6.07 -15.73
CA VAL A 20 8.59 -5.44 -15.21
C VAL A 20 8.38 -5.65 -13.71
N LEU A 21 8.98 -6.68 -13.10
CA LEU A 21 8.88 -6.98 -11.66
C LEU A 21 9.18 -5.76 -10.78
N PRO A 22 10.30 -5.04 -10.97
CA PRO A 22 10.59 -3.81 -10.24
C PRO A 22 9.45 -2.80 -10.22
N ARG A 23 8.84 -2.60 -11.39
CA ARG A 23 7.78 -1.61 -11.57
C ARG A 23 6.44 -2.10 -11.03
N LEU A 24 6.14 -3.39 -11.16
CA LEU A 24 4.95 -4.02 -10.59
C LEU A 24 4.98 -3.94 -9.06
N ILE A 25 6.10 -4.27 -8.43
CA ILE A 25 6.25 -4.18 -6.97
C ILE A 25 6.05 -2.73 -6.51
N GLY A 26 6.69 -1.76 -7.18
CA GLY A 26 6.50 -0.35 -6.85
C GLY A 26 5.05 0.13 -7.01
N LEU A 27 4.35 -0.29 -8.07
CA LEU A 27 2.95 0.07 -8.29
C LEU A 27 2.02 -0.57 -7.26
N SER A 28 2.24 -1.83 -6.91
CA SER A 28 1.44 -2.55 -5.93
C SER A 28 1.58 -1.94 -4.54
N LEU A 29 2.79 -1.57 -4.12
CA LEU A 29 3.00 -0.87 -2.85
C LEU A 29 2.35 0.51 -2.82
N TYR A 30 2.50 1.28 -3.91
CA TYR A 30 1.83 2.58 -4.03
C TYR A 30 0.31 2.45 -3.95
N ARG A 31 -0.26 1.42 -4.60
CA ARG A 31 -1.67 1.13 -4.49
C ARG A 31 -2.06 0.74 -3.07
N LEU A 32 -1.27 -0.09 -2.39
CA LEU A 32 -1.53 -0.47 -1.01
C LEU A 32 -1.57 0.75 -0.07
N ASP A 33 -0.63 1.69 -0.21
CA ASP A 33 -0.63 2.95 0.56
C ASP A 33 -1.92 3.76 0.33
N ILE A 34 -2.29 3.96 -0.95
CA ILE A 34 -3.53 4.66 -1.29
C ILE A 34 -4.74 3.96 -0.69
N ASN A 35 -4.84 2.64 -0.85
CA ASN A 35 -5.99 1.88 -0.34
C ASN A 35 -6.10 1.97 1.19
N PHE A 36 -4.98 2.04 1.92
CA PHE A 36 -4.97 2.26 3.37
C PHE A 36 -5.53 3.63 3.74
N ARG A 37 -5.09 4.68 3.05
CA ARG A 37 -5.56 6.05 3.28
C ARG A 37 -7.03 6.22 2.88
N GLU A 38 -7.39 5.63 1.75
CA GLU A 38 -8.76 5.62 1.24
C GLU A 38 -9.67 4.91 2.25
N SER A 39 -9.29 3.74 2.79
CA SER A 39 -10.08 3.05 3.84
C SER A 39 -10.43 3.93 5.06
N ALA A 40 -9.54 4.84 5.46
CA ALA A 40 -9.84 5.82 6.51
C ALA A 40 -10.90 6.85 6.07
N VAL A 41 -10.87 7.30 4.82
CA VAL A 41 -11.86 8.25 4.27
C VAL A 41 -13.19 7.54 3.99
N ILE A 42 -13.18 6.37 3.33
CA ILE A 42 -14.41 5.66 2.97
C ILE A 42 -15.12 5.13 4.24
N GLY A 43 -14.37 4.87 5.32
CA GLY A 43 -14.96 4.47 6.59
C GLY A 43 -15.81 5.56 7.25
N ILE A 44 -15.52 6.84 7.00
CA ILE A 44 -16.33 7.96 7.49
C ILE A 44 -17.67 8.04 6.74
N VAL A 45 -17.70 7.71 5.44
CA VAL A 45 -18.94 7.70 4.65
C VAL A 45 -19.76 6.41 4.79
N GLY A 46 -19.38 5.51 5.70
CA GLY A 46 -20.15 4.32 6.07
C GLY A 46 -19.78 3.03 5.34
N ALA A 47 -18.69 3.00 4.56
CA ALA A 47 -18.24 1.77 3.89
C ALA A 47 -17.51 0.77 4.82
N GLY A 48 -17.29 1.12 6.08
CA GLY A 48 -16.56 0.30 7.07
C GLY A 48 -15.05 0.55 7.10
N GLY A 49 -14.32 -0.27 7.84
CA GLY A 49 -12.86 -0.15 8.00
C GLY A 49 -12.43 0.81 9.12
N ILE A 50 -11.17 1.26 9.08
CA ILE A 50 -10.54 2.02 10.18
C ILE A 50 -11.23 3.39 10.37
N GLY A 51 -11.73 3.99 9.29
CA GLY A 51 -12.49 5.24 9.34
C GLY A 51 -13.85 5.11 10.05
N ALA A 52 -14.46 3.92 10.06
CA ALA A 52 -15.72 3.70 10.75
C ALA A 52 -15.54 3.70 12.27
N THR A 53 -14.41 3.18 12.77
CA THR A 53 -14.05 3.24 14.19
C THR A 53 -13.80 4.68 14.65
N LEU A 54 -13.12 5.48 13.81
CA LEU A 54 -12.94 6.91 14.06
C LEU A 54 -14.29 7.64 14.12
N ASN A 55 -15.17 7.40 13.14
CA ASN A 55 -16.48 8.05 13.11
C ASN A 55 -17.33 7.67 14.32
N THR A 56 -17.30 6.40 14.74
CA THR A 56 -18.00 5.93 15.95
C THR A 56 -17.50 6.64 17.22
N ALA A 57 -16.18 6.86 17.35
CA ALA A 57 -15.62 7.59 18.50
C ALA A 57 -16.03 9.08 18.47
N MET A 58 -16.04 9.69 17.29
CA MET A 58 -16.53 11.06 17.09
C MET A 58 -18.02 11.20 17.43
N ASP A 59 -18.86 10.26 16.99
CA ASP A 59 -20.30 10.22 17.29
C ASP A 59 -20.60 10.06 18.79
N ARG A 60 -19.68 9.40 19.51
CA ARG A 60 -19.75 9.23 20.98
C ARG A 60 -19.17 10.41 21.76
N TYR A 61 -18.67 11.45 21.07
CA TYR A 61 -17.94 12.56 21.68
C TYR A 61 -16.69 12.13 22.48
N GLU A 62 -16.14 10.94 22.17
CA GLU A 62 -14.91 10.41 22.79
C GLU A 62 -13.68 10.95 22.05
N PHE A 63 -13.37 12.23 22.23
CA PHE A 63 -12.28 12.88 21.51
C PHE A 63 -10.89 12.31 21.84
N ASP A 64 -10.70 11.80 23.06
CA ASP A 64 -9.44 11.12 23.44
C ASP A 64 -9.23 9.85 22.60
N THR A 65 -10.28 9.02 22.46
CA THR A 65 -10.27 7.82 21.63
C THR A 65 -10.08 8.18 20.16
N ALA A 66 -10.78 9.21 19.65
CA ALA A 66 -10.64 9.66 18.28
C ALA A 66 -9.21 10.16 17.97
N ALA A 67 -8.60 10.92 18.87
CA ALA A 67 -7.22 11.39 18.74
C ALA A 67 -6.22 10.22 18.71
N ALA A 68 -6.40 9.20 19.56
CA ALA A 68 -5.58 8.00 19.54
C ALA A 68 -5.69 7.25 18.21
N ILE A 69 -6.90 7.10 17.66
CA ILE A 69 -7.13 6.46 16.35
C ILE A 69 -6.43 7.24 15.23
N ILE A 70 -6.57 8.56 15.20
CA ILE A 70 -5.89 9.43 14.21
C ILE A 70 -4.38 9.25 14.29
N LEU A 71 -3.81 9.23 15.50
CA LEU A 71 -2.37 9.07 15.71
C LEU A 71 -1.88 7.72 15.18
N VAL A 72 -2.62 6.64 15.43
CA VAL A 72 -2.30 5.30 14.89
C VAL A 72 -2.34 5.29 13.36
N ILE A 73 -3.34 5.92 12.74
CA ILE A 73 -3.45 6.03 11.28
C ILE A 73 -2.22 6.76 10.73
N ILE A 74 -1.82 7.88 11.33
CA ILE A 74 -0.63 8.64 10.91
C ILE A 74 0.62 7.77 10.98
N VAL A 75 0.84 7.05 12.08
CA VAL A 75 2.01 6.18 12.25
C VAL A 75 2.06 5.08 11.18
N ILE A 76 0.93 4.44 10.89
CA ILE A 76 0.85 3.39 9.87
C ILE A 76 1.14 3.95 8.48
N VAL A 77 0.55 5.09 8.12
CA VAL A 77 0.78 5.74 6.82
C VAL A 77 2.24 6.16 6.67
N MET A 78 2.83 6.77 7.70
CA MET A 78 4.26 7.12 7.67
C MET A 78 5.15 5.89 7.51
N PHE A 79 4.83 4.80 8.20
CA PHE A 79 5.57 3.54 8.07
C PHE A 79 5.43 2.95 6.66
N ALA A 80 4.24 3.00 6.06
CA ALA A 80 3.98 2.53 4.71
C ALA A 80 4.71 3.38 3.65
N GLU A 81 4.69 4.71 3.78
CA GLU A 81 5.43 5.63 2.92
C GLU A 81 6.94 5.40 3.01
N TYR A 82 7.48 5.25 4.23
CA TYR A 82 8.91 5.00 4.43
C TYR A 82 9.33 3.64 3.85
N SER A 83 8.55 2.59 4.10
CA SER A 83 8.80 1.25 3.56
C SER A 83 8.74 1.25 2.03
N SER A 84 7.77 1.95 1.45
CA SER A 84 7.63 2.11 0.01
C SER A 84 8.81 2.86 -0.60
N GLY A 85 9.25 3.95 0.04
CA GLY A 85 10.43 4.71 -0.38
C GLY A 85 11.73 3.92 -0.28
N TRP A 86 11.91 3.15 0.80
CA TRP A 86 13.07 2.28 0.98
C TRP A 86 13.11 1.15 -0.04
N LEU A 87 11.97 0.49 -0.29
CA LEU A 87 11.92 -0.60 -1.26
C LEU A 87 12.14 -0.07 -2.68
N ARG A 88 11.58 1.10 -3.03
CA ARG A 88 11.80 1.71 -4.35
C ARG A 88 13.29 2.03 -4.59
N LYS A 89 14.02 2.50 -3.57
CA LYS A 89 15.48 2.72 -3.62
C LYS A 89 16.31 1.44 -3.73
N ARG A 90 15.76 0.29 -3.36
CA ARG A 90 16.45 -1.01 -3.44
C ARG A 90 16.22 -1.71 -4.79
N ILE A 91 15.10 -1.41 -5.42
CA ILE A 91 14.67 -2.05 -6.66
C ILE A 91 15.08 -1.20 -7.89
N GLN A 92 15.15 0.13 -7.77
CA GLN A 92 15.78 1.01 -8.77
C GLN A 92 17.29 1.09 -8.55
#